data_AF-A0A200PZJ3-F1
#
_entry.id   AF-A0A200PZJ3-F1
#
_cell.length_a   1.000
_cell.length_b   1.000
_cell.length_c   1.000
_cell.angle_alpha   90.00
_cell.angle_beta   90.00
_cell.angle_gamma   90.00
#
_symmetry.space_group_name_H-M   'P 1'
#
loop_
_entity.id
_entity.type
_entity.pdbx_description
1 polymer ?
#
loop_
_entity_poly.entity_id
_entity_poly.type
_entity_poly.pdbx_seq_one_letter_code
_entity_poly.pdbx_strand_id
1 'polypeptide(L)' 'MINFIEEIGWKVAEARECHAASERFHGICVSGSNCAAVCQTEGFTGGECRGFRRRCICTKECLEQEDQGDQN' A
#
# COMPACT_ATOMS: atom_id res chain seq x y z
N MET A 1 -30.63 34.33 -10.48
CA MET A 1 -29.16 34.18 -10.47
C MET A 1 -28.89 32.90 -9.70
N ILE A 2 -28.74 31.78 -10.42
CA ILE A 2 -28.57 30.46 -9.80
C ILE A 2 -27.11 30.37 -9.31
N ASN A 3 -26.92 30.12 -8.02
CA ASN A 3 -25.60 29.95 -7.40
C ASN A 3 -25.01 28.60 -7.86
N PHE A 4 -24.11 28.64 -8.84
CA PHE A 4 -23.44 27.49 -9.46
C PHE A 4 -22.34 26.87 -8.56
N ILE A 5 -22.61 26.66 -7.27
CA ILE A 5 -21.61 26.10 -6.32
C ILE A 5 -22.11 24.83 -5.58
N GLU A 6 -23.27 24.28 -5.95
CA GLU A 6 -23.77 23.03 -5.35
C GLU A 6 -23.67 21.81 -6.27
N GLU A 7 -23.03 21.93 -7.45
CA GLU A 7 -23.08 20.87 -8.49
C GLU A 7 -21.71 20.60 -9.16
N ILE A 8 -20.59 20.72 -8.44
CA ILE A 8 -19.34 20.04 -8.83
C ILE A 8 -18.74 19.40 -7.58
N GLY A 9 -19.26 18.23 -7.23
CA GLY A 9 -18.61 17.33 -6.30
C GLY A 9 -17.35 16.76 -6.96
N TRP A 10 -16.22 17.46 -6.83
CA TRP A 10 -14.92 16.85 -7.09
C TRP A 10 -14.73 15.73 -6.06
N LYS A 11 -14.99 14.49 -6.48
CA LYS A 11 -14.51 13.33 -5.75
C LYS A 11 -13.00 13.33 -5.91
N VAL A 12 -12.30 13.79 -4.89
CA VAL A 12 -10.87 13.46 -4.73
C VAL A 12 -10.81 11.95 -4.79
N ALA A 13 -10.30 11.40 -5.89
CA ALA A 13 -9.98 9.98 -5.94
C ALA A 13 -8.86 9.77 -4.92
N GLU A 14 -9.19 9.18 -3.77
CA GLU A 14 -8.17 8.74 -2.83
C GLU A 14 -7.31 7.72 -3.57
N ALA A 15 -6.00 7.96 -3.61
CA ALA A 15 -5.05 7.02 -4.17
C ALA A 15 -5.24 5.69 -3.44
N ARG A 16 -5.59 4.63 -4.17
CA ARG A 16 -5.75 3.30 -3.57
C ARG A 16 -4.36 2.77 -3.27
N GLU A 17 -4.09 2.38 -2.02
CA GLU A 17 -2.86 1.66 -1.68
C GLU A 17 -3.01 0.16 -1.99
N CYS A 18 -1.98 -0.39 -2.62
CA CYS A 18 -1.77 -1.79 -2.90
C CYS A 18 -0.88 -2.37 -1.81
N HIS A 19 -1.19 -3.60 -1.38
CA HIS A 19 -0.45 -4.31 -0.35
C HIS A 19 0.00 -5.68 -0.86
N ALA A 20 1.25 -6.05 -0.60
CA ALA A 20 1.77 -7.38 -0.90
C ALA A 20 2.71 -7.86 0.22
N ALA A 21 2.81 -9.16 0.45
CA ALA A 21 3.83 -9.69 1.34
C ALA A 21 5.20 -9.63 0.64
N SER A 22 6.24 -9.18 1.36
CA SER A 22 7.59 -9.15 0.80
C SER A 22 8.10 -10.56 0.51
N GLU A 23 8.66 -10.75 -0.69
CA GLU A 23 9.27 -12.02 -1.09
C GLU A 23 10.69 -12.21 -0.54
N ARG A 24 11.41 -11.10 -0.30
CA ARG A 24 12.80 -11.12 0.19
C ARG A 24 12.92 -10.98 1.71
N PHE A 25 11.85 -10.54 2.40
CA PHE A 25 11.87 -10.41 3.84
C PHE A 25 11.60 -11.76 4.52
N HIS A 26 12.58 -12.23 5.29
CA HIS A 26 12.49 -13.50 6.01
C HIS A 26 12.51 -13.29 7.53
N GLY A 27 11.67 -14.05 8.24
CA GLY A 27 11.60 -14.03 9.70
C GLY A 27 10.59 -13.04 10.27
N ILE A 28 10.71 -12.77 11.57
CA ILE A 28 9.78 -11.91 12.32
C ILE A 28 10.11 -10.44 12.03
N CYS A 29 9.14 -9.70 11.53
CA CYS A 29 9.26 -8.27 11.29
C CYS A 29 9.18 -7.49 12.61
N VAL A 30 10.32 -7.03 13.09
CA VAL A 30 10.45 -6.21 14.31
C VAL A 30 10.66 -4.73 14.02
N SER A 31 11.08 -4.40 12.80
CA SER A 31 11.45 -3.04 12.39
C SER A 31 10.77 -2.67 11.08
N GLY A 32 9.87 -1.69 11.14
CA GLY A 32 9.17 -1.17 9.97
C GLY A 32 10.12 -0.54 8.95
N SER A 33 11.16 0.15 9.41
CA SER A 33 12.15 0.79 8.53
C SER A 33 12.96 -0.24 7.72
N ASN A 34 13.34 -1.37 8.32
CA ASN A 34 13.99 -2.45 7.58
C ASN A 34 13.03 -3.09 6.57
N CYS A 35 11.77 -3.31 6.96
CA CYS A 35 10.74 -3.80 6.05
C CYS A 35 10.54 -2.85 4.86
N ALA A 36 10.38 -1.55 5.10
CA ALA A 36 10.25 -0.55 4.05
C ALA A 36 11.46 -0.50 3.11
N ALA A 37 12.68 -0.59 3.65
CA ALA A 37 13.90 -0.63 2.85
C ALA A 37 13.95 -1.86 1.93
N VAL A 38 13.55 -3.05 2.42
CA VAL A 38 13.46 -4.26 1.59
C VAL A 38 12.39 -4.11 0.51
N CYS A 39 11.20 -3.61 0.87
CA CYS A 39 10.10 -3.37 -0.06
C CYS A 39 10.47 -2.41 -1.19
N GLN A 40 11.29 -1.39 -0.91
CA GLN A 40 11.83 -0.50 -1.95
C GLN A 40 12.71 -1.24 -2.97
N THR A 41 13.44 -2.27 -2.56
CA THR A 41 14.20 -3.13 -3.49
C THR A 41 13.32 -4.06 -4.33
N GLU A 42 12.04 -4.20 -3.95
CA GLU A 42 11.02 -5.01 -4.62
C GLU A 42 10.09 -4.16 -5.52
N GLY A 43 10.31 -2.84 -5.58
CA GLY A 43 9.53 -1.93 -6.42
C GLY A 43 8.31 -1.32 -5.71
N PHE A 44 8.21 -1.44 -4.40
CA PHE A 44 7.19 -0.78 -3.57
C PHE A 44 7.72 0.56 -3.04
N THR A 45 6.82 1.47 -2.66
CA THR A 45 7.20 2.78 -2.11
C THR A 45 7.35 2.77 -0.59
N GLY A 46 6.74 1.79 0.07
CA GLY A 46 6.80 1.63 1.52
C GLY A 46 6.63 0.19 1.99
N GLY A 47 6.58 0.01 3.31
CA GLY A 47 6.31 -1.28 3.93
C GLY A 47 6.27 -1.20 5.46
N GLU A 48 5.52 -2.11 6.07
CA GLU A 48 5.34 -2.17 7.52
C GLU A 48 5.14 -3.61 8.04
N CYS A 49 5.41 -3.79 9.34
CA CYS A 49 5.22 -5.07 10.01
C CYS A 49 3.76 -5.24 10.45
N ARG A 50 3.01 -6.15 9.82
CA ARG A 50 1.58 -6.38 10.10
C ARG A 50 1.28 -7.77 10.68
N GLY A 51 0.19 -7.83 11.44
CA GLY A 51 -0.42 -9.06 11.96
C GLY A 51 0.33 -9.73 13.12
N PHE A 52 -0.26 -10.81 13.64
CA PHE A 52 0.27 -11.55 14.78
C PHE A 52 1.62 -12.24 14.47
N ARG A 53 1.77 -12.78 13.26
CA ARG A 53 3.03 -13.37 12.79
C ARG A 53 4.09 -12.34 12.41
N ARG A 54 3.79 -11.03 12.55
CA ARG A 54 4.69 -9.93 12.20
C ARG A 54 5.29 -10.12 10.80
N ARG A 55 4.45 -10.22 9.77
CA ARG A 55 4.94 -10.29 8.38
C ARG A 55 5.28 -8.90 7.88
N CYS A 56 6.29 -8.79 7.04
CA CYS A 56 6.57 -7.55 6.32
C CYS A 56 5.60 -7.44 5.14
N ILE A 57 4.78 -6.39 5.13
CA ILE A 57 3.82 -6.09 4.07
C ILE A 57 4.28 -4.81 3.38
N CYS A 58 4.58 -4.91 2.09
CA CYS A 58 4.97 -3.81 1.25
C CYS A 58 3.75 -3.04 0.76
N THR A 59 3.91 -1.72 0.58
CA THR A 59 2.84 -0.83 0.14
C THR A 59 3.27 0.04 -1.04
N LYS A 60 2.38 0.25 -2.00
CA LYS A 60 2.57 1.16 -3.15
C LYS A 60 1.24 1.74 -3.58
N GLU A 61 1.24 2.88 -4.27
CA GLU A 61 0.02 3.39 -4.90
C GLU A 61 -0.39 2.48 -6.06
N CYS A 62 -1.64 2.03 -6.07
CA CYS A 62 -2.22 1.27 -7.17
C CYS A 62 -2.61 2.21 -8.31
N LEU A 63 -1.92 2.12 -9.45
CA LEU A 63 -2.36 2.74 -10.69
C LEU A 63 -3.24 1.76 -11.47
N GLU A 64 -4.47 1.53 -11.02
CA GLU A 64 -5.55 0.78 -11.71
C GLU A 64 -5.17 -0.45 -12.57
N GLN A 65 -4.12 -1.21 -12.23
CA GLN A 65 -3.77 -2.47 -12.92
C GLN A 65 -3.26 -3.50 -11.91
N GLU A 66 -4.06 -4.57 -11.78
CA GLU A 66 -3.71 -5.96 -11.47
C GLU A 66 -2.46 -6.22 -10.62
N ASP A 67 -2.63 -6.28 -9.30
CA ASP A 67 -1.66 -6.93 -8.41
C ASP A 67 -2.44 -7.73 -7.36
N GLN A 68 -3.10 -8.78 -7.86
CA GLN A 68 -3.81 -9.78 -7.06
C GLN A 68 -2.78 -10.76 -6.53
N GLY A 69 -2.21 -10.45 -5.36
CA GLY A 69 -1.27 -11.32 -4.63
C GLY A 69 -1.86 -11.83 -3.32
N ASP A 70 -2.65 -12.90 -3.42
CA ASP A 70 -2.98 -13.87 -2.36
C ASP A 70 -3.39 -13.35 -0.97
N GLN A 71 -4.70 -13.11 -0.80
CA GLN A 71 -5.37 -13.37 0.47
C GLN A 71 -5.72 -14.86 0.53
N ASN A 72 -4.82 -15.66 1.12
CA ASN A 72 -5.23 -16.85 1.87
C ASN A 72 -4.91 -16.63 3.35
#